data_AF-A0A1E7ERH7-F1
#
_entry.id   AF-A0A1E7ERH7-F1
#
_cell.length_a   1.000
_cell.length_b   1.000
_cell.length_c   1.000
_cell.angle_alpha   90.00
_cell.angle_beta   90.00
_cell.angle_gamma   90.00
#
_symmetry.space_group_name_H-M   'P 1'
#
loop_
_entity.id
_entity.type
_entity.pdbx_description
1 polymer ?
#
loop_
_entity_poly.entity_id
_entity_poly.type
_entity_poly.pdbx_seq_one_letter_code
_entity_poly.pdbx_strand_id
1 'polypeptide(L)' 'YYDELGVDPDCTLNAIKRKYRALALQYHPDRNSVEDKEEVTIKFREVSEAYEILSDEKSRSEYD' A
#
# COMPACT_ATOMS: atom_id res chain seq x y z
N TYR A 1 4.40 -8.20 1.18
CA TYR A 1 3.35 -7.16 1.31
C TYR A 1 3.59 -6.16 2.45
N TYR A 2 4.10 -6.57 3.62
CA TYR A 2 4.39 -5.62 4.70
C TYR A 2 5.49 -4.59 4.35
N ASP A 3 6.56 -5.02 3.66
CA ASP A 3 7.61 -4.13 3.14
C ASP A 3 7.10 -3.11 2.12
N GLU A 4 6.19 -3.52 1.24
CA GLU A 4 5.58 -2.68 0.19
C GLU A 4 4.82 -1.48 0.80
N LEU A 5 4.08 -1.75 1.88
CA LEU A 5 3.38 -0.73 2.67
C LEU A 5 4.30 -0.03 3.70
N GLY A 6 5.53 -0.52 3.87
CA GLY A 6 6.48 -0.05 4.88
C GLY A 6 5.89 -0.12 6.29
N VAL A 7 5.24 -1.24 6.59
CA VAL A 7 4.60 -1.56 7.87
C VAL A 7 5.22 -2.79 8.50
N ASP A 8 5.13 -2.87 9.82
CA ASP A 8 5.59 -4.03 10.57
C ASP A 8 4.62 -5.22 10.39
N PRO A 9 5.06 -6.48 10.33
CA PRO A 9 4.17 -7.64 10.33
C PRO A 9 3.25 -7.70 11.56
N ASP A 10 3.65 -7.11 12.70
CA ASP A 10 2.81 -7.01 13.91
C ASP A 10 1.84 -5.81 13.88
N CYS A 11 1.78 -5.07 12.76
CA CYS A 11 0.96 -3.87 12.68
C CYS A 11 -0.54 -4.16 12.68
N THR A 12 -1.31 -3.23 13.24
CA THR A 12 -2.77 -3.30 13.23
C THR A 12 -3.35 -2.88 11.88
N LEU A 13 -4.56 -3.36 11.56
CA LEU A 13 -5.34 -2.93 10.40
C LEU A 13 -5.46 -1.41 10.25
N ASN A 14 -5.52 -0.68 11.37
CA ASN A 14 -5.52 0.78 11.38
C ASN A 14 -4.20 1.38 10.89
N ALA A 15 -3.06 0.78 11.25
CA ALA A 15 -1.75 1.21 10.78
C ALA A 15 -1.62 0.98 9.26
N ILE A 16 -2.07 -0.18 8.76
CA ILE A 16 -2.12 -0.51 7.33
C ILE A 16 -2.96 0.51 6.57
N LYS A 17 -4.19 0.80 7.03
CA LYS A 17 -5.06 1.83 6.42
C LYS A 17 -4.43 3.22 6.41
N ARG A 18 -3.75 3.63 7.49
CA ARG A 18 -3.06 4.93 7.54
C ARG A 18 -1.92 4.99 6.53
N LYS A 19 -1.10 3.94 6.45
CA LYS A 19 0.03 3.87 5.53
C LYS A 19 -0.41 3.83 4.07
N TYR A 20 -1.41 3.01 3.75
CA TYR A 20 -2.04 3.00 2.44
C TYR A 20 -2.51 4.40 2.03
N ARG A 21 -3.24 5.12 2.89
CA ARG A 21 -3.69 6.49 2.59
C ARG A 21 -2.53 7.46 2.36
N ALA A 22 -1.46 7.36 3.15
CA ALA A 22 -0.28 8.21 2.99
C ALA A 22 0.43 7.93 1.66
N LEU A 23 0.62 6.66 1.31
CA LEU A 23 1.25 6.23 0.07
C LEU A 23 0.38 6.53 -1.15
N ALA A 24 -0.94 6.35 -1.07
CA ALA A 24 -1.87 6.69 -2.14
C ALA A 24 -1.88 8.20 -2.43
N LEU A 25 -1.72 9.05 -1.40
CA LEU A 25 -1.55 10.49 -1.58
C LEU A 25 -0.18 10.84 -2.15
N GLN A 26 0.87 10.13 -1.73
CA GLN A 26 2.24 10.31 -2.23
C GLN A 26 2.38 9.89 -3.69
N TYR A 27 1.72 8.80 -4.08
CA TYR A 27 1.72 8.24 -5.44
C TYR A 27 0.51 8.70 -6.26
N HIS A 28 -0.21 9.74 -5.83
CA HIS A 28 -1.37 10.22 -6.57
C HIS A 28 -0.92 10.89 -7.88
N PRO A 29 -1.53 10.58 -9.04
CA PRO A 29 -1.15 11.14 -10.33
C PRO A 29 -1.38 12.67 -10.44
N ASP A 30 -2.14 13.25 -9.51
CA ASP A 30 -2.34 14.70 -9.39
C ASP A 30 -1.15 15.42 -8.73
N ARG A 31 -0.38 14.72 -7.90
CA ARG A 31 0.78 15.30 -7.17
C ARG A 31 2.11 14.97 -7.82
N ASN A 32 2.17 13.94 -8.65
CA ASN A 32 3.41 13.52 -9.33
C ASN A 32 3.39 13.90 -10.81
N SER A 33 4.52 14.42 -11.27
CA SER A 33 4.75 14.81 -12.65
C SER A 33 4.68 13.61 -13.60
N VAL A 34 4.42 13.88 -14.87
CA VAL A 34 4.24 12.87 -15.93
C VAL A 34 5.51 12.03 -16.18
N GLU A 35 6.67 12.49 -15.72
CA GLU A 35 7.97 11.82 -15.86
C GLU A 35 8.09 10.60 -14.92
N ASP A 36 7.53 10.67 -13.71
CA ASP A 36 7.55 9.57 -12.73
C ASP A 36 6.31 8.67 -12.82
N LYS A 37 5.43 8.89 -13.81
CA LYS A 37 4.14 8.19 -13.90
C LYS A 37 4.25 6.68 -13.89
N GLU A 38 5.29 6.14 -14.52
CA GLU A 38 5.48 4.69 -14.63
C GLU A 38 5.86 4.08 -13.27
N GLU A 39 6.86 4.65 -12.58
CA GLU A 39 7.23 4.23 -11.21
C GLU A 39 6.10 4.45 -10.21
N VAL A 40 5.41 5.59 -10.29
CA VAL A 40 4.26 5.92 -9.45
C VAL A 40 3.13 4.92 -9.67
N THR A 41 2.88 4.49 -10.91
CA THR A 41 1.85 3.49 -11.23
C THR A 41 2.22 2.13 -10.67
N ILE A 42 3.49 1.71 -10.81
CA ILE A 42 3.99 0.44 -10.27
C ILE A 42 3.82 0.42 -8.75
N LYS A 43 4.34 1.44 -8.05
CA LYS A 43 4.23 1.54 -6.59
C LYS A 43 2.79 1.65 -6.10
N PHE A 44 1.94 2.38 -6.82
CA PHE A 44 0.53 2.48 -6.45
C PHE A 44 -0.18 1.12 -6.55
N ARG A 45 0.17 0.33 -7.57
CA ARG A 45 -0.39 -1.01 -7.78
C ARG A 45 0.08 -1.98 -6.69
N GLU A 46 1.38 -1.99 -6.40
CA GLU A 46 2.02 -2.74 -5.31
C GLU A 46 1.37 -2.43 -3.95
N VAL A 47 1.23 -1.15 -3.61
CA VAL A 47 0.59 -0.69 -2.37
C VAL A 47 -0.89 -1.07 -2.30
N SER A 48 -1.60 -1.08 -3.44
CA SER A 48 -3.01 -1.47 -3.50
C SER A 48 -3.19 -2.97 -3.31
N GLU A 49 -2.37 -3.80 -3.96
CA GLU A 49 -2.40 -5.26 -3.80
C GLU A 49 -2.05 -5.66 -2.36
N ALA A 50 -1.00 -5.06 -1.81
CA ALA A 50 -0.59 -5.28 -0.43
C ALA A 50 -1.71 -4.89 0.55
N TYR A 51 -2.40 -3.78 0.28
CA TYR A 51 -3.54 -3.36 1.08
C TYR A 51 -4.73 -4.31 0.94
N GLU A 52 -5.05 -4.81 -0.25
CA GLU A 52 -6.17 -5.72 -0.47
C GLU A 52 -6.02 -7.01 0.36
N ILE A 53 -4.80 -7.57 0.40
CA ILE A 53 -4.49 -8.78 1.17
C ILE A 53 -4.41 -8.50 2.68
N LEU A 54 -3.73 -7.42 3.09
CA LEU A 54 -3.52 -7.13 4.51
C LEU A 54 -4.70 -6.42 5.18
N SER A 55 -5.62 -5.82 4.41
CA SER A 55 -6.80 -5.12 4.93
C SER A 55 -7.95 -6.05 5.31
N ASP A 56 -7.92 -7.30 4.82
CA ASP A 56 -8.84 -8.33 5.21
C ASP A 56 -8.16 -9.27 6.21
N GLU A 57 -8.70 -9.37 7.41
CA GLU A 57 -8.09 -10.15 8.50
C GLU A 57 -8.06 -11.66 8.16
N LYS A 58 -8.99 -12.12 7.33
CA LYS A 58 -9.07 -13.50 6.88
C LYS A 58 -8.04 -13.77 5.78
N SER A 59 -7.97 -12.91 4.75
CA SER A 59 -6.95 -13.01 3.70
C SER A 59 -5.53 -12.84 4.26
N ARG A 60 -5.36 -11.96 5.26
CA ARG A 60 -4.09 -11.81 5.98
C ARG A 60 -3.72 -13.10 6.71
N SER A 61 -4.67 -13.72 7.41
CA SER A 61 -4.42 -14.99 8.12
C SER A 61 -4.17 -16.18 7.19
N GLU A 62 -4.67 -16.14 5.94
CA GLU A 62 -4.33 -17.14 4.93
C GLU A 62 -3.00 -16.86 4.22
N TYR A 63 -2.51 -15.62 4.29
CA TYR A 63 -1.24 -15.20 3.70
C TYR A 63 -0.05 -15.34 4.67
N ASP A 64 -0.27 -15.09 5.96
CA ASP A 64 0.69 -15.32 7.06
C ASP A 64 0.93 -16.82 7.30
#